data_AF-Q5IST9-F1
#
_entry.id   AF-Q5IST9-F1
#
_cell.length_a   1.000
_cell.length_b   1.000
_cell.length_c   1.000
_cell.angle_alpha   90.00
_cell.angle_beta   90.00
_cell.angle_gamma   90.00
#
_symmetry.space_group_name_H-M   'P 1'
#
loop_
_entity.id
_entity.type
_entity.pdbx_description
1 polymer ?
#
loop_
_entity_poly.entity_id
_entity_poly.type
_entity_poly.pdbx_seq_one_letter_code
_entity_poly.pdbx_strand_id
1 'polypeptide(L)'
;YIDLSKRRVSPEEAIKCEDKFTKSKTVYSILRHVAEVLEYTKDEQLESLFQRTAWVFDDKYKRPGYGAYDAFKHAVSDPSILDSLDLNEDEREVLINNINRRLTPQAVKIRADIEVACYGYEGIDAVKEALRAGLNCSTENMPIKINLIAPPRYVMTTTTLERTEGLSVLSQAMAVIKEKIEEKRGVFNVQMEPKVVTDTDETELARQMERLERENAEVDGDDDA
;
A
#
# COMPACT_ATOMS: atom_id res chain seq x y z
N TYR A 1 6.41 23.40 -38.26
CA TYR A 1 7.68 23.89 -37.70
C TYR A 1 7.39 24.40 -36.31
N ILE A 2 8.12 23.94 -35.30
CA ILE A 2 7.93 24.35 -33.89
C ILE A 2 9.24 24.99 -33.45
N ASP A 3 9.20 26.27 -33.10
CA ASP A 3 10.36 27.00 -32.57
C ASP A 3 10.44 26.79 -31.05
N LEU A 4 11.59 26.33 -30.55
CA LEU A 4 11.79 25.96 -29.15
C LEU A 4 12.85 26.88 -28.52
N SER A 5 12.50 27.56 -27.42
CA SER A 5 13.44 28.40 -26.67
C SER A 5 13.35 28.14 -25.17
N LYS A 6 14.47 27.69 -24.59
CA LYS A 6 14.60 27.41 -23.14
C LYS A 6 14.91 28.67 -22.32
N ARG A 7 15.17 29.81 -22.96
CA ARG A 7 15.70 31.04 -22.33
C ARG A 7 14.76 31.73 -21.34
N ARG A 8 13.45 31.51 -21.45
CA ARG A 8 12.41 32.17 -20.62
C ARG A 8 11.65 31.21 -19.71
N VAL A 9 12.14 29.96 -19.57
CA VAL A 9 11.48 28.98 -18.70
C VAL A 9 11.92 29.23 -17.26
N SER A 10 10.96 29.66 -16.44
CA SER A 10 11.12 29.71 -14.99
C SER A 10 11.23 28.30 -14.39
N PRO A 11 11.91 28.12 -13.25
CA PRO A 11 12.01 26.81 -12.60
C PRO A 11 10.64 26.20 -12.25
N GLU A 12 9.64 27.03 -11.92
CA GLU A 12 8.27 26.60 -11.67
C GLU A 12 7.58 26.00 -12.92
N GLU A 13 7.84 26.59 -14.09
CA GLU A 13 7.31 26.11 -15.37
C GLU A 13 8.01 24.81 -15.79
N ALA A 14 9.31 24.66 -15.47
CA ALA A 14 10.05 23.43 -15.68
C ALA A 14 9.47 22.27 -14.86
N ILE A 15 9.17 22.50 -13.57
CA ILE A 15 8.58 21.48 -12.68
C ILE A 15 7.18 21.07 -13.17
N LYS A 16 6.34 22.02 -13.60
CA LYS A 16 5.02 21.71 -14.18
C LYS A 16 5.13 20.88 -15.45
N CYS A 17 6.11 21.18 -16.32
CA CYS A 17 6.38 20.41 -17.53
C CYS A 17 6.88 19.00 -17.21
N GLU A 18 7.73 18.85 -16.19
CA GLU A 18 8.23 17.55 -15.74
C GLU A 18 7.11 16.69 -15.14
N ASP A 19 6.23 17.27 -14.33
CA ASP A 19 5.05 16.57 -13.80
C ASP A 19 4.08 16.18 -14.91
N LYS A 20 3.84 17.09 -15.88
CA LYS A 20 3.05 16.79 -17.09
C LYS A 20 3.62 15.61 -17.86
N PHE A 21 4.93 15.62 -18.09
CA PHE A 21 5.62 14.56 -18.82
C PHE A 21 5.56 13.24 -18.06
N THR A 22 5.76 13.26 -16.74
CA THR A 22 5.69 12.07 -15.88
C THR A 22 4.30 11.44 -15.94
N LYS A 23 3.24 12.25 -15.76
CA LYS A 23 1.84 11.78 -15.84
C LYS A 23 1.51 11.24 -17.23
N SER A 24 1.89 11.95 -18.29
CA SER A 24 1.66 11.54 -19.67
C SER A 24 2.43 10.25 -20.00
N LYS A 25 3.65 10.09 -19.50
CA LYS A 25 4.47 8.89 -19.66
C LYS A 25 3.86 7.70 -18.95
N THR A 26 3.27 7.89 -17.76
CA THR A 26 2.56 6.82 -17.05
C THR A 26 1.34 6.36 -17.85
N VAL A 27 0.51 7.27 -18.34
CA VAL A 27 -0.64 6.95 -19.22
C VAL A 27 -0.16 6.24 -20.49
N TYR A 28 0.92 6.72 -21.10
CA TYR A 28 1.51 6.10 -22.28
C TYR A 28 1.97 4.67 -22.01
N SER A 29 2.64 4.44 -20.88
CA SER A 29 3.12 3.10 -20.51
C SER A 29 1.97 2.12 -20.25
N ILE A 30 0.85 2.60 -19.72
CA ILE A 30 -0.36 1.79 -19.48
C ILE A 30 -0.96 1.36 -20.82
N LEU A 31 -1.21 2.32 -21.71
CA LEU A 31 -1.79 2.05 -23.03
C LEU A 31 -0.89 1.18 -23.91
N ARG A 32 0.43 1.36 -23.82
CA ARG A 32 1.40 0.48 -24.49
C ARG A 32 1.29 -0.96 -24.01
N HIS A 33 1.18 -1.18 -22.70
CA HIS A 33 1.05 -2.54 -22.17
C HIS A 33 -0.29 -3.17 -22.54
N VAL A 34 -1.38 -2.39 -22.53
CA VAL A 34 -2.69 -2.85 -23.02
C VAL A 34 -2.57 -3.28 -24.49
N ALA A 35 -1.86 -2.51 -25.31
CA ALA A 35 -1.63 -2.87 -26.69
C ALA A 35 -0.75 -4.11 -26.89
N GLU A 36 0.27 -4.30 -26.06
CA GLU A 36 1.06 -5.55 -26.06
C GLU A 36 0.22 -6.77 -25.68
N VAL A 37 -0.68 -6.65 -24.69
CA VAL A 37 -1.57 -7.73 -24.24
C VAL A 37 -2.61 -8.09 -25.28
N LEU A 38 -3.10 -7.10 -26.03
CA LEU A 38 -4.04 -7.27 -27.14
C LEU A 38 -3.36 -7.65 -28.47
N GLU A 39 -2.05 -7.89 -28.45
CA GLU A 39 -1.23 -8.23 -29.62
C GLU A 39 -1.30 -7.21 -30.77
N TYR A 40 -1.55 -5.93 -30.44
CA TYR A 40 -1.50 -4.84 -31.42
C TYR A 40 -0.06 -4.65 -31.91
N THR A 41 0.21 -5.18 -33.10
CA THR A 41 1.52 -5.19 -33.75
C THR A 41 1.75 -4.00 -34.68
N LYS A 42 0.76 -3.10 -34.82
CA LYS A 42 0.82 -1.92 -35.69
C LYS A 42 0.75 -0.64 -34.87
N ASP A 43 1.66 0.28 -35.16
CA ASP A 43 1.72 1.62 -34.59
C ASP A 43 0.40 2.39 -34.76
N GLU A 44 -0.29 2.22 -35.90
CA GLU A 44 -1.59 2.84 -36.17
C GLU A 44 -2.72 2.36 -35.23
N GLN A 45 -2.68 1.10 -34.77
CA GLN A 45 -3.67 0.58 -33.83
C GLN A 45 -3.46 1.19 -32.44
N LEU A 46 -2.20 1.34 -32.04
CA LEU A 46 -1.83 2.03 -30.80
C LEU A 46 -2.27 3.50 -30.86
N GLU A 47 -1.95 4.21 -31.95
CA GLU A 47 -2.37 5.60 -32.13
C GLU A 47 -3.90 5.77 -32.10
N SER A 48 -4.63 4.85 -32.73
CA SER A 48 -6.10 4.82 -32.67
C SER A 48 -6.61 4.62 -31.24
N LEU A 49 -5.98 3.74 -30.46
CA LEU A 49 -6.30 3.53 -29.05
C LEU A 49 -6.04 4.79 -28.23
N PHE A 50 -4.92 5.49 -28.44
CA PHE A 50 -4.63 6.78 -27.78
C PHE A 50 -5.66 7.86 -28.13
N GLN A 51 -6.03 7.95 -29.41
CA GLN A 51 -7.05 8.88 -29.90
C GLN A 51 -8.42 8.62 -29.28
N ARG A 52 -8.81 7.35 -29.18
CA ARG A 52 -10.10 6.93 -28.63
C ARG A 52 -10.16 7.02 -27.12
N THR A 53 -9.03 7.00 -26.41
CA THR A 53 -8.98 6.97 -24.93
C THR A 53 -8.35 8.20 -24.32
N ALA A 54 -7.01 8.29 -24.34
CA ALA A 54 -6.25 9.32 -23.66
C ALA A 54 -6.63 10.72 -24.14
N TRP A 55 -6.78 10.92 -25.46
CA TRP A 55 -7.10 12.24 -26.02
C TRP A 55 -8.55 12.65 -25.79
N VAL A 56 -9.49 11.69 -25.75
CA VAL A 56 -10.88 11.97 -25.37
C VAL A 56 -10.94 12.49 -23.94
N PHE A 57 -10.20 11.89 -23.01
CA PHE A 57 -10.14 12.40 -21.64
C PHE A 57 -9.40 13.73 -21.54
N ASP A 58 -8.33 13.91 -22.31
CA ASP A 58 -7.58 15.16 -22.35
C ASP A 58 -8.43 16.34 -22.82
N ASP A 59 -9.27 16.11 -23.84
CA ASP A 59 -10.24 17.06 -24.38
C ASP A 59 -11.41 17.30 -23.41
N LYS A 60 -11.98 16.23 -22.84
CA LYS A 60 -13.10 16.29 -21.87
C LYS A 60 -12.75 17.11 -20.63
N TYR A 61 -11.53 16.98 -20.12
CA TYR A 61 -11.07 17.71 -18.95
C TYR A 61 -10.34 19.03 -19.29
N LYS A 62 -10.18 19.38 -20.57
CA LYS A 62 -9.45 20.56 -21.08
C LYS A 62 -8.10 20.79 -20.38
N ARG A 63 -7.40 19.72 -20.04
CA ARG A 63 -6.13 19.77 -19.28
C ARG A 63 -5.08 18.90 -19.94
N PRO A 64 -4.27 19.47 -20.85
CA PRO A 64 -3.36 18.68 -21.66
C PRO A 64 -2.27 18.00 -20.84
N GLY A 65 -2.31 16.67 -20.79
CA GLY A 65 -1.42 15.77 -20.07
C GLY A 65 -1.80 15.50 -18.61
N TYR A 66 -2.74 16.25 -18.04
CA TYR A 66 -3.23 16.04 -16.66
C TYR A 66 -4.61 15.38 -16.64
N GLY A 67 -5.47 15.72 -17.62
CA GLY A 67 -6.84 15.22 -17.69
C GLY A 67 -6.91 13.71 -17.87
N ALA A 68 -6.04 13.16 -18.74
CA ALA A 68 -5.97 11.71 -18.93
C ALA A 68 -5.52 10.96 -17.67
N TYR A 69 -4.52 11.45 -16.95
CA TYR A 69 -4.04 10.80 -15.72
C TYR A 69 -5.08 10.87 -14.60
N ASP A 70 -5.72 12.03 -14.43
CA ASP A 70 -6.74 12.22 -13.40
C ASP A 70 -8.00 11.41 -13.70
N ALA A 71 -8.38 11.31 -14.98
CA ALA A 71 -9.42 10.40 -15.44
C ALA A 71 -9.05 8.95 -15.13
N PHE A 72 -7.84 8.49 -15.47
CA PHE A 72 -7.42 7.12 -15.18
C PHE A 72 -7.40 6.82 -13.68
N LYS A 73 -7.08 7.81 -12.84
CA LYS A 73 -7.18 7.68 -11.38
C LYS A 73 -8.64 7.58 -10.92
N HIS A 74 -9.54 8.39 -11.48
CA HIS A 74 -10.97 8.28 -11.20
C HIS A 74 -11.56 6.97 -11.75
N ALA A 75 -11.01 6.40 -12.83
CA ALA A 75 -11.48 5.13 -13.41
C ALA A 75 -11.31 3.94 -12.44
N VAL A 76 -10.33 4.03 -11.52
CA VAL A 76 -10.13 3.05 -10.46
C VAL A 76 -11.30 3.06 -9.48
N SER A 77 -11.81 4.25 -9.14
CA SER A 77 -12.89 4.43 -8.16
C SER A 77 -14.28 4.34 -8.79
N ASP A 78 -14.44 4.86 -9.99
CA ASP A 78 -15.70 4.85 -10.76
C ASP A 78 -15.43 4.39 -12.20
N PRO A 79 -15.74 3.12 -12.54
CA PRO A 79 -15.55 2.60 -13.88
C PRO A 79 -16.53 3.22 -14.90
N SER A 80 -17.54 3.96 -14.46
CA SER A 80 -18.56 4.59 -15.31
C SER A 80 -17.97 5.66 -16.22
N ILE A 81 -16.86 6.29 -15.85
CA ILE A 81 -16.22 7.29 -16.72
C ILE A 81 -15.68 6.69 -18.03
N LEU A 82 -15.38 5.38 -18.02
CA LEU A 82 -14.94 4.64 -19.19
C LEU A 82 -16.13 4.30 -20.10
N ASP A 83 -17.37 4.29 -19.60
CA ASP A 83 -18.59 3.98 -20.36
C ASP A 83 -18.80 4.94 -21.55
N SER A 84 -18.35 6.19 -21.40
CA SER A 84 -18.36 7.18 -22.48
C SER A 84 -17.36 6.94 -23.63
N LEU A 85 -16.62 5.83 -23.61
CA LEU A 85 -15.66 5.46 -24.64
C LEU A 85 -16.19 4.32 -25.51
N ASP A 86 -16.13 4.51 -26.83
CA ASP A 86 -16.18 3.43 -27.81
C ASP A 86 -14.90 2.60 -27.68
N LEU A 87 -14.88 1.64 -26.76
CA LEU A 87 -13.86 0.60 -26.63
C LEU A 87 -14.54 -0.76 -26.65
N ASN A 88 -13.89 -1.77 -27.22
CA ASN A 88 -14.39 -3.14 -27.10
C ASN A 88 -14.35 -3.59 -25.62
N GLU A 89 -15.24 -4.52 -25.26
CA GLU A 89 -15.35 -5.04 -23.90
C GLU A 89 -14.02 -5.67 -23.42
N ASP A 90 -13.33 -6.40 -24.28
CA ASP A 90 -11.99 -6.95 -24.01
C ASP A 90 -10.94 -5.86 -23.76
N GLU A 91 -10.96 -4.78 -24.55
CA GLU A 91 -10.02 -3.67 -24.39
C GLU A 91 -10.27 -2.93 -23.07
N ARG A 92 -11.55 -2.76 -22.71
CA ARG A 92 -11.99 -2.14 -21.46
C ARG A 92 -11.53 -2.96 -20.25
N GLU A 93 -11.72 -4.27 -20.28
CA GLU A 93 -11.33 -5.13 -19.15
C GLU A 93 -9.82 -5.13 -18.95
N VAL A 94 -9.04 -5.28 -20.04
CA VAL A 94 -7.57 -5.25 -19.99
C VAL A 94 -7.06 -3.87 -19.54
N LEU A 95 -7.69 -2.79 -20.00
CA LEU A 95 -7.38 -1.43 -19.58
C LEU A 95 -7.67 -1.23 -18.08
N ILE A 96 -8.85 -1.62 -17.60
CA ILE A 96 -9.22 -1.51 -16.17
C ILE A 96 -8.27 -2.35 -15.31
N ASN A 97 -7.95 -3.58 -15.74
CA ASN A 97 -7.01 -4.44 -15.02
C ASN A 97 -5.62 -3.79 -14.97
N ASN A 98 -5.14 -3.23 -16.08
CA ASN A 98 -3.84 -2.56 -16.10
C ASN A 98 -3.81 -1.28 -15.26
N ILE A 99 -4.87 -0.46 -15.35
CA ILE A 99 -5.05 0.74 -14.54
C ILE A 99 -5.08 0.33 -13.06
N ASN A 100 -5.87 -0.68 -12.67
CA ASN A 100 -5.89 -1.16 -11.28
C ASN A 100 -4.52 -1.67 -10.84
N ARG A 101 -3.78 -2.37 -11.70
CA ARG A 101 -2.45 -2.89 -11.37
C ARG A 101 -1.39 -1.80 -11.23
N ARG A 102 -1.57 -0.65 -11.89
CA ARG A 102 -0.58 0.45 -11.96
C ARG A 102 -0.94 1.69 -11.13
N LEU A 103 -2.21 2.04 -11.03
CA LEU A 103 -2.71 3.22 -10.34
C LEU A 103 -3.37 2.92 -8.99
N THR A 104 -3.94 1.73 -8.79
CA THR A 104 -4.45 1.38 -7.46
C THR A 104 -3.25 1.33 -6.52
N PRO A 105 -3.29 2.07 -5.39
CA PRO A 105 -2.26 1.96 -4.38
C PRO A 105 -2.18 0.48 -3.98
N GLN A 106 -1.05 -0.15 -4.28
CA GLN A 106 -0.84 -1.53 -3.88
C GLN A 106 -0.95 -1.58 -2.36
N ALA A 107 -1.71 -2.55 -1.86
CA ALA A 107 -1.92 -2.73 -0.44
C ALA A 107 -0.55 -2.80 0.24
N VAL A 108 -0.29 -1.83 1.11
CA VAL A 108 0.93 -1.76 1.89
C VAL A 108 0.73 -2.56 3.17
N LYS A 109 1.72 -3.37 3.50
CA LYS A 109 1.78 -3.99 4.82
C LYS A 109 2.42 -2.97 5.76
N ILE A 110 1.78 -2.71 6.89
CA ILE A 110 2.33 -1.89 7.96
C ILE A 110 2.62 -2.81 9.13
N ARG A 111 3.80 -2.65 9.70
CA ARG A 111 4.27 -3.41 10.86
C ARG A 111 4.61 -2.47 11.98
N ALA A 112 4.32 -2.92 13.19
CA ALA A 112 4.89 -2.34 14.40
C ALA A 112 5.27 -3.45 15.38
N ASP A 113 6.31 -3.19 16.15
CA ASP A 113 6.82 -4.11 17.16
C ASP A 113 6.55 -3.52 18.54
N ILE A 114 5.81 -4.27 19.35
CA ILE A 114 5.40 -3.88 20.69
C ILE A 114 5.91 -4.90 21.70
N GLU A 115 6.30 -4.40 22.85
CA GLU A 115 6.70 -5.19 23.99
C GLU A 115 5.61 -5.04 25.04
N VAL A 116 5.00 -6.16 25.40
CA VAL A 116 3.89 -6.20 26.36
C VAL A 116 4.29 -7.17 27.46
N ALA A 117 4.53 -6.63 28.65
CA ALA A 117 4.86 -7.40 29.84
C ALA A 117 3.83 -7.12 30.93
N CYS A 118 3.36 -8.14 31.64
CA CYS A 118 2.55 -7.96 32.83
C CYS A 118 3.08 -8.88 33.94
N TYR A 119 3.42 -8.28 35.09
CA TYR A 119 4.03 -8.98 36.22
C TYR A 119 3.01 -9.38 37.30
N GLY A 120 1.72 -9.13 37.05
CA GLY A 120 0.64 -9.49 37.97
C GLY A 120 0.24 -10.97 37.87
N TYR A 121 -0.40 -11.48 38.93
CA TYR A 121 -0.91 -12.86 39.00
C TYR A 121 -1.96 -13.17 37.92
N GLU A 122 -2.69 -12.16 37.44
CA GLU A 122 -3.65 -12.22 36.32
C GLU A 122 -3.07 -11.67 35.00
N GLY A 123 -1.75 -11.54 34.90
CA GLY A 123 -1.10 -10.82 33.81
C GLY A 123 -1.28 -11.45 32.42
N ILE A 124 -1.39 -12.77 32.33
CA ILE A 124 -1.59 -13.46 31.04
C ILE A 124 -3.00 -13.17 30.48
N ASP A 125 -4.01 -13.08 31.34
CA ASP A 125 -5.37 -12.74 30.94
C ASP A 125 -5.44 -11.26 30.52
N ALA A 126 -4.74 -10.37 31.25
CA ALA A 126 -4.54 -8.97 30.88
C ALA A 126 -3.99 -8.80 29.46
N VAL A 127 -2.91 -9.52 29.14
CA VAL A 127 -2.26 -9.45 27.83
C VAL A 127 -3.19 -9.96 26.74
N LYS A 128 -3.89 -11.08 26.96
CA LYS A 128 -4.86 -11.62 25.99
C LYS A 128 -6.02 -10.67 25.72
N GLU A 129 -6.56 -10.04 26.78
CA GLU A 129 -7.65 -9.07 26.65
C GLU A 129 -7.19 -7.81 25.90
N ALA A 130 -6.01 -7.29 26.23
CA ALA A 130 -5.43 -6.13 25.57
C ALA A 130 -5.18 -6.39 24.06
N LEU A 131 -4.58 -7.54 23.73
CA LEU A 131 -4.35 -7.93 22.33
C LEU A 131 -5.67 -8.12 21.57
N ARG A 132 -6.69 -8.73 22.19
CA ARG A 132 -8.04 -8.84 21.60
C ARG A 132 -8.69 -7.47 21.36
N ALA A 133 -8.52 -6.53 22.28
CA ALA A 133 -9.04 -5.17 22.10
C ALA A 133 -8.35 -4.46 20.92
N GLY A 134 -7.03 -4.63 20.77
CA GLY A 134 -6.28 -4.13 19.61
C GLY A 134 -6.72 -4.77 18.30
N LEU A 135 -7.03 -6.07 18.29
CA LEU A 135 -7.63 -6.76 17.15
C LEU A 135 -9.04 -6.24 16.82
N ASN A 136 -9.84 -5.86 17.81
CA ASN A 136 -11.21 -5.36 17.59
C ASN A 136 -11.24 -3.94 16.99
N CYS A 137 -10.13 -3.19 17.08
CA CYS A 137 -9.97 -1.92 16.35
C CYS A 137 -9.73 -2.15 14.84
N SER A 138 -9.59 -3.39 14.37
CA SER A 138 -9.48 -3.69 12.94
C SER A 138 -10.80 -3.49 12.21
N THR A 139 -10.73 -3.01 10.97
CA THR A 139 -11.89 -2.88 10.07
C THR A 139 -11.90 -4.05 9.07
N GLU A 140 -13.04 -4.40 8.48
CA GLU A 140 -13.15 -5.53 7.51
C GLU A 140 -12.15 -5.42 6.33
N ASN A 141 -11.80 -4.21 5.91
CA ASN A 141 -10.80 -3.97 4.87
C ASN A 141 -9.34 -3.97 5.36
N MET A 142 -9.09 -4.02 6.67
CA MET A 142 -7.77 -3.89 7.29
C MET A 142 -7.56 -4.93 8.40
N PRO A 143 -7.34 -6.21 8.06
CA PRO A 143 -7.12 -7.25 9.06
C PRO A 143 -5.78 -7.05 9.76
N ILE A 144 -5.83 -6.82 11.08
CA ILE A 144 -4.65 -6.78 11.96
C ILE A 144 -4.33 -8.21 12.40
N LYS A 145 -3.09 -8.64 12.22
CA LYS A 145 -2.55 -9.91 12.74
C LYS A 145 -1.50 -9.60 13.79
N ILE A 146 -1.60 -10.22 14.96
CA ILE A 146 -0.61 -10.07 16.03
C ILE A 146 0.03 -11.44 16.25
N ASN A 147 1.34 -11.54 16.04
CA ASN A 147 2.14 -12.74 16.30
C ASN A 147 3.11 -12.47 17.45
N LEU A 148 3.35 -13.49 18.26
CA LEU A 148 4.40 -13.47 19.27
C LEU A 148 5.70 -13.93 18.62
N ILE A 149 6.75 -13.12 18.72
CA ILE A 149 8.09 -13.52 18.25
C ILE A 149 8.81 -14.21 19.42
N ALA A 150 8.89 -13.52 20.55
CA ALA A 150 9.48 -14.03 21.78
C ALA A 150 8.81 -13.33 22.96
N PRO A 151 8.59 -13.95 24.12
CA PRO A 151 8.17 -13.19 25.30
C PRO A 151 9.28 -12.19 25.68
N PRO A 152 9.03 -10.88 25.89
CA PRO A 152 7.77 -10.11 25.87
C PRO A 152 7.45 -9.34 24.56
N ARG A 153 8.11 -9.64 23.44
CA ARG A 153 8.00 -9.00 22.12
C ARG A 153 6.92 -9.63 21.20
N TYR A 154 6.01 -8.77 20.76
CA TYR A 154 4.95 -9.06 19.80
C TYR A 154 5.13 -8.22 18.54
N VAL A 155 4.75 -8.78 17.40
CA VAL A 155 4.68 -8.08 16.12
C VAL A 155 3.23 -7.96 15.70
N MET A 156 2.81 -6.76 15.35
CA MET A 156 1.52 -6.52 14.71
C MET A 156 1.73 -6.12 13.26
N THR A 157 1.02 -6.82 12.38
CA THR A 157 1.05 -6.60 10.94
C THR A 157 -0.37 -6.33 10.48
N THR A 158 -0.58 -5.23 9.76
CA THR A 158 -1.84 -4.94 9.08
C THR A 158 -1.60 -4.74 7.60
N THR A 159 -2.60 -5.03 6.78
CA THR A 159 -2.58 -4.74 5.34
C THR A 159 -3.61 -3.65 5.06
N THR A 160 -3.17 -2.54 4.46
CA THR A 160 -4.05 -1.40 4.15
C THR A 160 -3.78 -0.87 2.74
N LEU A 161 -4.81 -0.34 2.09
CA LEU A 161 -4.68 0.40 0.84
C LEU A 161 -4.15 1.82 1.09
N GLU A 162 -4.48 2.39 2.25
CA GLU A 162 -4.17 3.78 2.59
C GLU A 162 -3.15 3.84 3.73
N ARG A 163 -1.98 4.42 3.42
CA ARG A 163 -0.84 4.54 4.34
C ARG A 163 -1.20 5.31 5.60
N THR A 164 -1.86 6.45 5.45
CA THR A 164 -2.20 7.37 6.55
C THR A 164 -3.24 6.77 7.49
N GLU A 165 -4.30 6.19 6.94
CA GLU A 165 -5.33 5.54 7.75
C GLU A 165 -4.79 4.32 8.48
N GLY A 166 -4.01 3.46 7.82
CA GLY A 166 -3.48 2.26 8.48
C GLY A 166 -2.48 2.57 9.59
N LEU A 167 -1.66 3.63 9.46
CA LEU A 167 -0.82 4.13 10.54
C LEU A 167 -1.65 4.62 11.73
N SER A 168 -2.76 5.32 11.45
CA SER A 168 -3.66 5.83 12.48
C SER A 168 -4.37 4.70 13.23
N VAL A 169 -4.90 3.70 12.53
CA VAL A 169 -5.58 2.54 13.12
C VAL A 169 -4.62 1.73 14.00
N LEU A 170 -3.38 1.48 13.54
CA LEU A 170 -2.36 0.81 14.36
C LEU A 170 -2.00 1.61 15.61
N SER A 171 -1.84 2.93 15.48
CA SER A 171 -1.55 3.81 16.62
C SER A 171 -2.71 3.83 17.64
N GLN A 172 -3.96 3.84 17.16
CA GLN A 172 -5.13 3.71 18.02
C GLN A 172 -5.17 2.35 18.73
N ALA A 173 -4.92 1.25 18.01
CA ALA A 173 -4.85 -0.08 18.61
C ALA A 173 -3.76 -0.16 19.69
N MET A 174 -2.59 0.47 19.45
CA MET A 174 -1.51 0.57 20.44
C MET A 174 -1.93 1.35 21.68
N ALA A 175 -2.63 2.48 21.51
CA ALA A 175 -3.11 3.28 22.63
C ALA A 175 -4.11 2.49 23.48
N VAL A 176 -5.03 1.74 22.86
CA VAL A 176 -5.98 0.85 23.56
C VAL A 176 -5.26 -0.26 24.31
N ILE A 177 -4.28 -0.91 23.67
CA ILE A 177 -3.45 -1.96 24.31
C ILE A 177 -2.69 -1.37 25.51
N LYS A 178 -2.12 -0.19 25.35
CA LYS A 178 -1.38 0.53 26.38
C LYS A 178 -2.28 0.86 27.59
N GLU A 179 -3.45 1.43 27.37
CA GLU A 179 -4.41 1.75 28.44
C GLU A 179 -4.82 0.49 29.22
N LYS A 180 -5.15 -0.59 28.49
CA LYS A 180 -5.54 -1.87 29.10
C LYS A 180 -4.43 -2.53 29.89
N ILE A 181 -3.17 -2.43 29.44
CA ILE A 181 -2.06 -3.04 30.16
C ILE A 181 -1.61 -2.19 31.36
N GLU A 182 -1.67 -0.86 31.26
CA GLU A 182 -1.38 0.04 32.39
C GLU A 182 -2.40 -0.12 33.53
N GLU A 183 -3.69 -0.33 33.21
CA GLU A 183 -4.74 -0.59 34.20
C GLU A 183 -4.43 -1.83 35.06
N LYS A 184 -3.89 -2.89 34.44
CA LYS A 184 -3.53 -4.13 35.13
C LYS A 184 -2.07 -4.15 35.63
N ARG A 185 -1.43 -2.98 35.79
CA ARG A 185 -0.02 -2.80 36.23
C ARG A 185 1.03 -3.54 35.36
N GLY A 186 0.79 -3.62 34.06
CA GLY A 186 1.80 -4.07 33.10
C GLY A 186 2.63 -2.92 32.51
N VAL A 187 3.65 -3.30 31.76
CA VAL A 187 4.57 -2.42 31.05
C VAL A 187 4.32 -2.59 29.55
N PHE A 188 4.09 -1.47 28.87
CA PHE A 188 4.01 -1.38 27.42
C PHE A 188 5.21 -0.60 26.89
N ASN A 189 5.96 -1.17 25.95
CA ASN A 189 7.04 -0.47 25.29
C ASN A 189 6.95 -0.64 23.78
N VAL A 190 7.21 0.43 23.02
CA VAL A 190 7.20 0.39 21.55
C VAL A 190 8.63 0.23 21.09
N GLN A 191 8.97 -0.92 20.53
CA GLN A 191 10.30 -1.16 19.97
C GLN A 191 10.41 -0.55 18.56
N MET A 192 9.36 -0.72 17.76
CA MET A 192 9.28 -0.14 16.42
C MET A 192 7.90 0.47 16.19
N GLU A 193 7.89 1.78 15.92
CA GLU A 193 6.70 2.51 15.49
C GLU A 193 6.13 1.94 14.18
N PRO A 194 4.83 2.11 13.90
CA PRO A 194 4.20 1.58 12.71
C PRO A 194 4.88 2.11 11.45
N LYS A 195 5.49 1.19 10.70
CA LYS A 195 6.25 1.48 9.49
C LYS A 195 5.74 0.62 8.34
N VAL A 196 5.70 1.21 7.16
CA VAL A 196 5.39 0.49 5.92
C VAL A 196 6.53 -0.48 5.60
N VAL A 197 6.19 -1.76 5.51
CA VAL A 197 7.09 -2.87 5.23
C VAL A 197 7.18 -3.07 3.73
N THR A 198 8.40 -3.30 3.24
CA THR A 198 8.67 -3.74 1.87
C THR A 198 9.00 -5.23 1.86
N ASP A 199 8.97 -5.87 0.68
CA ASP A 199 9.27 -7.30 0.50
C ASP A 199 10.63 -7.74 1.11
N THR A 200 11.61 -6.82 1.11
CA THR A 200 12.92 -7.00 1.74
C THR A 200 12.83 -7.16 3.27
N ASP A 201 11.96 -6.40 3.91
CA ASP A 201 11.81 -6.35 5.37
C ASP A 201 11.03 -7.59 5.86
N GLU A 202 10.13 -8.16 5.04
CA GLU A 202 9.50 -9.47 5.29
C GLU A 202 10.50 -10.63 5.26
N THR A 203 11.46 -10.60 4.33
CA THR A 203 12.49 -11.66 4.22
C THR A 203 13.52 -11.60 5.34
N GLU A 204 13.90 -10.40 5.78
CA GLU A 204 14.73 -10.24 6.98
C GLU A 204 13.99 -10.69 8.24
N LEU A 205 12.69 -10.39 8.37
CA LEU A 205 11.89 -10.83 9.50
C LEU A 205 11.72 -12.35 9.54
N ALA A 206 11.46 -13.02 8.42
CA ALA A 206 11.33 -14.48 8.38
C ALA A 206 12.62 -15.16 8.88
N ARG A 207 13.79 -14.64 8.50
CA ARG A 207 15.07 -15.10 9.02
C ARG A 207 15.24 -14.83 10.51
N GLN A 208 14.78 -13.67 10.97
CA GLN A 208 14.86 -13.31 12.38
C GLN A 208 13.92 -14.14 13.25
N MET A 209 12.71 -14.45 12.77
CA MET A 209 11.79 -15.38 13.42
C MET A 209 12.41 -16.78 13.50
N GLU A 210 12.93 -17.32 12.39
CA GLU A 210 13.53 -18.66 12.39
C GLU A 210 14.71 -18.76 13.36
N ARG A 211 15.53 -17.71 13.47
CA ARG A 211 16.65 -17.66 14.40
C ARG A 211 16.19 -17.61 15.85
N LEU A 212 15.19 -16.78 16.16
CA LEU A 212 14.64 -16.63 17.51
C LEU A 212 13.81 -17.86 17.93
N GLU A 213 13.14 -18.52 17.00
CA GLU A 213 12.47 -19.81 17.23
C GLU A 213 13.48 -20.91 17.54
N ARG A 214 14.63 -20.96 16.85
CA ARG A 214 15.73 -21.88 17.20
C ARG A 214 16.30 -21.57 18.58
N GLU A 215 16.60 -20.31 18.87
CA GLU A 215 17.13 -19.92 20.19
C GLU A 215 16.13 -20.19 21.34
N ASN A 216 14.82 -20.09 21.09
CA ASN A 216 13.79 -20.47 22.07
C ASN A 216 13.53 -21.98 22.16
N ALA A 217 13.72 -22.73 21.08
CA ALA A 217 13.51 -24.17 21.05
C ALA A 217 14.72 -24.96 21.58
N GLU A 218 15.93 -24.39 21.55
CA GLU A 218 17.17 -25.05 22.00
C GLU A 218 17.40 -25.00 23.52
N VAL A 219 16.43 -24.53 24.32
CA VAL A 219 16.47 -24.61 25.79
C VAL A 219 15.63 -25.80 26.27
N ASP A 220 15.95 -27.00 25.79
CA ASP A 220 15.59 -28.25 26.49
C ASP A 220 16.67 -28.46 27.56
N GLY A 221 16.39 -27.94 28.76
CA GLY A 221 17.21 -28.18 29.93
C GLY A 221 17.03 -29.63 30.35
N ASP A 222 17.89 -30.52 29.84
CA ASP A 222 18.15 -31.82 30.45
C ASP A 222 18.68 -31.55 31.87
N ASP A 223 17.80 -31.78 32.85
CA ASP A 223 18.03 -31.65 34.28
C ASP A 223 18.96 -32.80 34.70
N ASP A 224 20.23 -32.47 34.96
CA ASP A 224 21.18 -33.31 35.69
C ASP A 224 20.79 -33.30 37.18
N ALA A 225 19.99 -34.28 37.62
CA ALA A 225 19.83 -34.70 39.03
C ALA A 225 19.16 -36.09 39.18
#